data_AF-A0A7K4HEZ0-F1
#
_entry.id   AF-A0A7K4HEZ0-F1
#
_cell.length_a   1.000
_cell.length_b   1.000
_cell.length_c   1.000
_cell.angle_alpha   90.00
_cell.angle_beta   90.00
_cell.angle_gamma   90.00
#
_symmetry.space_group_name_H-M   'P 1'
#
loop_
_entity.id
_entity.type
_entity.pdbx_description
1 polymer ?
#
loop_
_entity_poly.entity_id
_entity_poly.type
_entity_poly.pdbx_seq_one_letter_code
_entity_poly.pdbx_strand_id
1 'polypeptide(L)'
;MEPSKIEWKSSLIKSLIYRSITLVLGTTTAYILTGSIAIATGTALLTELVQGIFYFVYELVWSNIARRKLESRIFNSLQIKEIDLKINYTSIEELAYVLSQIDTFVPKLYLSTLNILNSILKNEELEEIREKIQKYKDHFQRVHSRRKLFFVKG
;
A
#
# COMPACT_ATOMS: atom_id res chain seq x y z
N MET A 1 -15.33 6.05 31.68
CA MET A 1 -13.97 5.48 31.75
C MET A 1 -13.15 6.19 30.68
N GLU A 2 -12.55 7.33 31.03
CA GLU A 2 -11.67 8.05 30.10
C GLU A 2 -10.29 7.38 30.07
N PRO A 3 -9.73 7.05 28.89
CA PRO A 3 -8.38 6.54 28.80
C PRO A 3 -7.40 7.65 29.18
N SER A 4 -6.72 7.44 30.30
CA SER A 4 -5.80 8.38 30.92
C SER A 4 -4.59 8.64 29.99
N LYS A 5 -4.47 9.87 29.50
CA LYS A 5 -3.30 10.39 28.76
C LYS A 5 -1.95 10.27 29.51
N ILE A 6 -1.92 9.67 30.70
CA ILE A 6 -0.80 9.62 31.64
C ILE A 6 0.00 8.30 31.51
N GLU A 7 -0.54 7.26 30.87
CA GLU A 7 0.11 5.94 30.81
C GLU A 7 1.41 5.91 29.99
N TRP A 8 1.48 6.63 28.86
CA TRP A 8 2.65 6.60 27.98
C TRP A 8 3.93 7.17 28.62
N LYS A 9 3.80 8.24 29.42
CA LYS A 9 4.94 8.81 30.14
C LYS A 9 5.48 7.83 31.18
N SER A 10 4.60 7.11 31.88
CA SER A 10 4.98 6.08 32.85
C SER A 10 5.69 4.90 32.17
N SER A 11 5.20 4.46 31.02
CA SER A 11 5.81 3.36 30.26
C SER A 11 7.21 3.72 29.72
N LEU A 12 7.40 4.94 29.21
CA LEU A 12 8.71 5.41 28.75
C LEU A 12 9.70 5.53 29.91
N ILE A 13 9.27 6.08 31.06
CA ILE A 13 10.10 6.18 32.26
C ILE A 13 10.49 4.78 32.76
N LYS A 14 9.55 3.83 32.80
CA LYS A 14 9.84 2.43 33.18
C LYS A 14 10.86 1.77 32.24
N SER A 15 10.72 1.98 30.93
CA SER A 15 11.67 1.45 29.94
C SER A 15 13.06 2.07 30.10
N LEU A 16 13.13 3.39 30.32
CA LEU A 16 14.39 4.09 30.54
C LEU A 16 15.09 3.63 31.82
N ILE A 17 14.33 3.46 32.91
CA ILE A 17 14.85 2.94 34.18
C ILE A 17 15.38 1.52 34.01
N TYR A 18 14.62 0.64 33.35
CA TYR A 18 15.04 -0.73 33.10
C TYR A 18 16.36 -0.78 32.34
N ARG A 19 16.48 -0.06 31.22
CA ARG A 19 17.73 0.00 30.42
C ARG A 19 18.90 0.59 31.20
N SER A 20 18.66 1.59 32.04
CA SER A 20 19.70 2.16 32.90
C SER A 20 20.23 1.16 33.92
N ILE A 21 19.33 0.37 34.53
CA ILE A 21 19.72 -0.70 35.47
C ILE A 21 20.54 -1.77 34.76
N THR A 22 20.11 -2.21 33.58
CA THR A 22 20.82 -3.24 32.80
C THR A 22 22.20 -2.76 32.36
N LEU A 23 22.32 -1.50 31.96
CA LEU A 23 23.60 -0.88 31.61
C LEU A 23 24.56 -0.79 32.81
N VAL A 24 24.06 -0.37 33.98
CA VAL A 24 24.86 -0.32 35.22
C VAL A 24 25.29 -1.71 35.65
N LEU A 25 24.41 -2.71 35.55
CA LEU A 25 24.72 -4.09 35.90
C LEU A 25 25.76 -4.70 34.96
N GLY A 26 25.62 -4.46 33.65
CA GLY A 26 26.59 -4.89 32.64
C GLY A 26 27.96 -4.25 32.85
N THR A 27 27.98 -2.95 33.14
CA THR A 27 29.21 -2.20 33.45
C THR A 27 29.85 -2.76 34.72
N THR A 28 29.08 -2.95 35.79
CA THR A 28 29.60 -3.42 37.08
C THR A 28 30.16 -4.84 36.96
N THR A 29 29.47 -5.74 36.24
CA THR A 29 29.94 -7.12 36.04
C THR A 29 31.21 -7.16 35.20
N ALA A 30 31.27 -6.38 34.12
CA ALA A 30 32.46 -6.28 33.30
C ALA A 30 33.64 -5.64 34.05
N TYR A 31 33.38 -4.66 34.93
CA TYR A 31 34.39 -4.04 35.79
C TYR A 31 34.95 -5.04 36.82
N ILE A 32 34.09 -5.83 37.46
CA ILE A 32 34.52 -6.87 38.40
C ILE A 32 35.43 -7.90 37.70
N LEU A 33 35.14 -8.22 36.43
CA LEU A 33 35.91 -9.21 35.66
C LEU A 33 37.22 -8.66 35.06
N THR A 34 37.27 -7.37 34.71
CA THR A 34 38.44 -6.79 34.00
C THR A 34 39.25 -5.80 34.83
N GLY A 35 38.73 -5.32 35.97
CA GLY A 35 39.37 -4.31 36.82
C GLY A 35 39.46 -2.90 36.21
N SER A 36 38.89 -2.68 35.01
CA SER A 36 39.02 -1.42 34.26
C SER A 36 37.67 -0.80 33.93
N ILE A 37 37.42 0.42 34.42
CA ILE A 37 36.18 1.19 34.19
C ILE A 37 35.95 1.46 32.69
N ALA A 38 37.02 1.67 31.92
CA ALA A 38 36.92 1.94 30.49
C ALA A 38 36.39 0.72 29.72
N ILE A 39 36.91 -0.48 30.01
CA ILE A 39 36.52 -1.73 29.35
C ILE A 39 35.10 -2.11 29.77
N ALA A 40 34.78 -1.93 31.05
CA ALA A 40 33.46 -2.15 31.61
C ALA A 40 32.36 -1.31 30.92
N THR A 41 32.60 0.00 30.82
CA THR A 41 31.64 0.93 30.23
C THR A 41 31.50 0.70 28.73
N GLY A 42 32.61 0.42 28.03
CA GLY A 42 32.58 0.05 26.62
C GLY A 42 31.79 -1.22 26.35
N THR A 43 31.95 -2.24 27.20
CA THR A 43 31.23 -3.52 27.09
C THR A 43 29.73 -3.36 27.31
N ALA A 44 29.31 -2.58 28.30
CA ALA A 44 27.90 -2.34 28.58
C ALA A 44 27.20 -1.55 27.46
N LEU A 45 27.85 -0.52 26.92
CA LEU A 45 27.34 0.24 25.78
C LEU A 45 27.23 -0.64 24.53
N LEU A 46 28.26 -1.45 24.24
CA LEU A 46 28.22 -2.41 23.12
C LEU A 46 27.09 -3.42 23.29
N THR A 47 26.88 -3.94 24.50
CA THR A 47 25.83 -4.91 24.78
C THR A 47 24.44 -4.33 24.52
N GLU A 48 24.17 -3.12 25.02
CA GLU A 48 22.88 -2.45 24.81
C GLU A 48 22.64 -2.07 23.33
N LEU A 49 23.69 -1.70 22.60
CA LEU A 49 23.62 -1.43 21.15
C LEU A 49 23.31 -2.69 20.35
N VAL A 50 24.02 -3.79 20.62
CA VAL A 50 23.78 -5.08 19.97
C VAL A 50 22.36 -5.56 20.28
N GLN A 51 21.91 -5.43 21.53
CA GLN A 51 20.56 -5.79 21.93
C GLN A 51 19.49 -4.94 21.22
N GLY A 52 19.75 -3.64 21.02
CA GLY A 52 18.91 -2.76 20.22
C GLY A 52 18.81 -3.17 18.75
N ILE A 53 19.94 -3.53 18.12
CA ILE A 53 19.97 -4.02 16.73
C ILE A 53 19.22 -5.34 16.61
N PHE A 54 19.43 -6.28 17.53
CA PHE A 54 18.69 -7.55 17.53
C PHE A 54 17.19 -7.36 17.70
N TYR A 55 16.76 -6.47 18.60
CA TYR A 55 15.34 -6.16 18.76
C TYR A 55 14.74 -5.51 17.51
N PHE A 56 15.47 -4.57 16.88
CA PHE A 56 15.04 -3.96 15.63
C PHE A 56 14.90 -4.98 14.50
N VAL A 57 15.87 -5.89 14.34
CA VAL A 57 15.79 -6.97 13.35
C VAL A 57 14.65 -7.92 13.66
N TYR A 58 14.44 -8.29 14.92
CA TYR A 58 13.32 -9.12 15.35
C TYR A 58 11.97 -8.46 14.99
N GLU A 59 11.77 -7.18 15.33
CA GLU A 59 10.58 -6.42 14.96
C GLU A 59 10.42 -6.31 13.44
N LEU A 60 11.48 -6.10 12.67
CA LEU A 60 11.41 -6.02 11.22
C LEU A 60 10.96 -7.36 10.60
N VAL A 61 11.56 -8.47 11.05
CA VAL A 61 11.24 -9.82 10.59
C VAL A 61 9.79 -10.18 10.97
N TRP A 62 9.40 -9.90 12.22
CA TRP A 62 8.07 -10.24 12.71
C TRP A 62 6.97 -9.32 12.15
N SER A 63 7.25 -8.03 11.98
CA SER A 63 6.38 -7.09 11.29
C SER A 63 6.13 -7.52 9.86
N ASN A 64 7.16 -7.95 9.11
CA ASN A 64 6.98 -8.43 7.75
C ASN A 64 6.14 -9.73 7.68
N ILE A 65 6.32 -10.64 8.64
CA ILE A 65 5.52 -11.87 8.76
C ILE A 65 4.06 -11.55 9.17
N ALA A 66 3.85 -10.61 10.09
CA ALA A 66 2.54 -10.13 10.50
C ALA A 66 1.82 -9.40 9.37
N ARG A 67 2.54 -8.61 8.56
CA ARG A 67 2.03 -7.93 7.35
C ARG A 67 1.52 -8.93 6.33
N ARG A 68 2.25 -10.03 6.11
CA ARG A 68 1.79 -11.15 5.26
C ARG A 68 0.53 -11.83 5.80
N LYS A 69 0.40 -12.01 7.12
CA LYS A 69 -0.84 -12.51 7.75
C LYS A 69 -2.01 -11.53 7.67
N LEU A 70 -1.76 -10.22 7.74
CA LEU A 70 -2.78 -9.19 7.58
C LEU A 70 -3.28 -9.12 6.14
N GLU A 71 -2.40 -9.24 5.15
CA GLU A 71 -2.78 -9.35 3.74
C GLU A 71 -3.68 -10.56 3.51
N SER A 72 -3.41 -11.71 4.14
CA SER A 72 -4.32 -12.87 4.06
C SER A 72 -5.69 -12.65 4.72
N ARG A 73 -5.79 -11.79 5.74
CA ARG A 73 -7.09 -11.43 6.36
C ARG A 73 -7.84 -10.34 5.58
N ILE A 74 -7.11 -9.37 5.04
CA ILE A 74 -7.65 -8.31 4.18
C ILE A 74 -8.13 -8.90 2.86
N PHE A 75 -7.42 -9.87 2.27
CA PHE A 75 -7.88 -10.55 1.04
C PHE A 75 -9.20 -11.32 1.28
N ASN A 76 -9.38 -11.93 2.45
CA ASN A 76 -10.65 -12.61 2.81
C ASN A 76 -11.79 -11.62 3.12
N SER A 77 -11.51 -10.41 3.63
CA SER A 77 -12.54 -9.37 3.83
C SER A 77 -12.78 -8.49 2.60
N LEU A 78 -11.88 -8.53 1.61
CA LEU A 78 -12.07 -7.90 0.29
C LEU A 78 -12.79 -8.83 -0.70
N GLN A 79 -12.64 -10.15 -0.60
CA GLN A 79 -13.41 -11.12 -1.42
C GLN A 79 -14.93 -11.14 -1.14
N ILE A 80 -15.41 -10.48 -0.07
CA ILE A 80 -16.86 -10.33 0.18
C ILE A 80 -17.38 -8.99 -0.37
N LYS A 81 -16.49 -8.07 -0.80
CA LYS A 81 -16.88 -6.76 -1.33
C LYS A 81 -16.58 -6.54 -2.81
N GLU A 82 -15.76 -7.39 -3.42
CA GLU A 82 -15.65 -7.51 -4.87
C GLU A 82 -16.50 -8.70 -5.37
N ILE A 83 -17.43 -8.39 -6.27
CA ILE A 83 -18.13 -9.32 -7.19
C ILE A 83 -19.42 -9.96 -6.62
N ASP A 84 -20.41 -9.12 -6.29
CA ASP A 84 -21.76 -9.32 -6.88
C ASP A 84 -21.85 -8.45 -8.15
N LEU A 85 -20.80 -8.53 -8.98
CA LEU A 85 -20.84 -8.13 -10.38
C LEU A 85 -21.63 -9.22 -11.10
N LYS A 86 -22.95 -9.23 -10.88
CA LYS A 86 -23.82 -9.49 -12.03
C LYS A 86 -23.56 -8.33 -12.99
N ILE A 87 -22.57 -8.52 -13.86
CA ILE A 87 -22.29 -7.62 -14.96
C ILE A 87 -23.55 -7.62 -15.82
N ASN A 88 -24.47 -6.71 -15.54
CA ASN A 88 -25.65 -6.49 -16.35
C ASN A 88 -25.24 -5.64 -17.56
N TYR A 89 -25.94 -5.81 -18.68
CA TYR A 89 -25.77 -4.98 -19.88
C TYR A 89 -25.81 -3.49 -19.55
N THR A 90 -26.65 -3.08 -18.59
CA THR A 90 -26.74 -1.71 -18.09
C THR A 90 -25.41 -1.19 -17.53
N SER A 91 -24.69 -1.98 -16.74
CA SER A 91 -23.41 -1.55 -16.16
C SER A 91 -22.30 -1.45 -17.20
N ILE A 92 -22.30 -2.34 -18.19
CA ILE A 92 -21.37 -2.25 -19.33
C ILE A 92 -21.67 -1.01 -20.18
N GLU A 93 -22.94 -0.72 -20.40
CA GLU A 93 -23.39 0.47 -21.12
C GLU A 93 -22.98 1.75 -20.39
N GLU A 94 -23.20 1.84 -19.08
CA GLU A 94 -22.80 2.98 -18.25
C GLU A 94 -21.29 3.19 -18.23
N LEU A 95 -20.51 2.11 -18.11
CA LEU A 95 -19.05 2.19 -18.17
C LEU A 95 -18.58 2.68 -19.55
N ALA A 96 -19.13 2.15 -20.64
CA ALA A 96 -18.81 2.60 -21.98
C ALA A 96 -19.19 4.08 -22.19
N TYR A 97 -20.32 4.51 -21.64
CA TYR A 97 -20.74 5.91 -21.63
C TYR A 97 -19.73 6.80 -20.90
N VAL A 98 -19.35 6.45 -19.65
CA VAL A 98 -18.36 7.21 -18.87
C VAL A 98 -17.04 7.30 -19.60
N LEU A 99 -16.53 6.16 -20.09
CA LEU A 99 -15.29 6.11 -20.88
C LEU A 99 -15.33 7.04 -22.09
N SER A 100 -16.49 7.17 -22.74
CA SER A 100 -16.64 8.06 -23.90
C SER A 100 -16.63 9.56 -23.58
N GLN A 101 -16.88 9.91 -22.33
CA GLN A 101 -16.87 11.28 -21.83
C GLN A 101 -15.52 11.67 -21.23
N ILE A 102 -14.62 10.71 -20.98
CA ILE A 102 -13.30 11.02 -20.42
C ILE A 102 -12.52 11.88 -21.41
N ASP A 103 -12.10 13.05 -20.94
CA ASP A 103 -11.17 13.89 -21.70
C ASP A 103 -9.74 13.35 -21.52
N THR A 104 -9.18 12.80 -22.59
CA THR A 104 -7.83 12.23 -22.61
C THR A 104 -6.85 13.15 -23.32
N PHE A 105 -5.95 13.78 -22.55
CA PHE A 105 -4.84 14.58 -23.09
C PHE A 105 -3.58 13.75 -23.35
N VAL A 106 -3.49 12.55 -22.77
CA VAL A 106 -2.35 11.63 -22.90
C VAL A 106 -2.67 10.58 -23.98
N PRO A 107 -1.82 10.40 -25.02
CA PRO A 107 -2.11 9.49 -26.12
C PRO A 107 -2.26 8.03 -25.67
N LYS A 108 -1.49 7.60 -24.66
CA LYS A 108 -1.62 6.25 -24.07
C LYS A 108 -3.01 6.02 -23.48
N LEU A 109 -3.58 7.01 -22.79
CA LEU A 109 -4.92 6.90 -22.20
C LEU A 109 -5.98 6.89 -23.29
N TYR A 110 -5.85 7.73 -24.32
CA TYR A 110 -6.72 7.70 -25.49
C TYR A 110 -6.76 6.31 -26.14
N LEU A 111 -5.58 5.73 -26.43
CA LEU A 111 -5.48 4.40 -27.05
C LEU A 111 -6.02 3.30 -26.13
N SER A 112 -5.76 3.38 -24.83
CA SER A 112 -6.29 2.42 -23.86
C SER A 112 -7.80 2.44 -23.80
N THR A 113 -8.41 3.63 -23.67
CA THR A 113 -9.87 3.81 -23.65
C THR A 113 -10.49 3.31 -24.96
N LEU A 114 -9.87 3.62 -26.10
CA LEU A 114 -10.32 3.15 -27.41
C LEU A 114 -10.26 1.62 -27.52
N ASN A 115 -9.18 1.00 -27.04
CA ASN A 115 -9.03 -0.46 -27.05
C ASN A 115 -10.06 -1.13 -26.16
N ILE A 116 -10.37 -0.56 -24.98
CA ILE A 116 -11.43 -1.07 -24.11
C ILE A 116 -12.78 -1.02 -24.82
N LEU A 117 -13.16 0.12 -25.40
CA LEU A 117 -14.41 0.24 -26.17
C LEU A 117 -14.48 -0.73 -27.35
N ASN A 118 -13.37 -0.94 -28.05
CA ASN A 118 -13.28 -1.92 -29.13
C ASN A 118 -13.41 -3.37 -28.64
N SER A 119 -12.81 -3.70 -27.49
CA SER A 119 -12.95 -5.03 -26.88
C SER A 119 -14.38 -5.32 -26.46
N ILE A 120 -15.09 -4.32 -25.92
CA ILE A 120 -16.51 -4.44 -25.58
C ILE A 120 -17.34 -4.66 -26.87
N LEU A 121 -17.07 -3.90 -27.93
CA LEU A 121 -17.74 -4.08 -29.23
C LEU A 121 -17.45 -5.42 -29.89
N LYS A 122 -16.30 -6.05 -29.64
CA LYS A 122 -15.97 -7.35 -30.24
C LYS A 122 -16.73 -8.51 -29.59
N ASN A 123 -17.28 -8.31 -28.40
CA ASN A 123 -17.99 -9.37 -27.70
C ASN A 123 -19.36 -9.65 -28.36
N GLU A 124 -19.63 -10.92 -28.67
CA GLU A 124 -20.88 -11.35 -29.34
C GLU A 124 -22.08 -11.29 -28.39
N GLU A 125 -21.87 -11.51 -27.09
CA GLU A 125 -22.91 -11.50 -26.07
C GLU A 125 -23.57 -10.12 -25.88
N LEU A 126 -22.93 -9.03 -26.30
CA LEU A 126 -23.35 -7.64 -26.06
C LEU A 126 -24.12 -7.02 -27.22
N GLU A 127 -24.79 -7.84 -28.03
CA GLU A 127 -25.47 -7.40 -29.26
C GLU A 127 -26.54 -6.32 -29.00
N GLU A 128 -27.28 -6.42 -27.89
CA GLU A 128 -28.33 -5.48 -27.50
C GLU A 128 -27.81 -4.04 -27.23
N ILE A 129 -26.60 -3.91 -26.68
CA ILE A 129 -26.00 -2.61 -26.34
C ILE A 129 -24.94 -2.16 -27.37
N ARG A 130 -24.65 -2.98 -28.38
CA ARG A 130 -23.63 -2.75 -29.42
C ARG A 130 -23.81 -1.41 -30.13
N GLU A 131 -25.03 -1.09 -30.53
CA GLU A 131 -25.33 0.15 -31.24
C GLU A 131 -25.02 1.39 -30.38
N LYS A 132 -25.37 1.34 -29.10
CA LYS A 132 -25.10 2.43 -28.15
C LYS A 132 -23.61 2.58 -27.88
N ILE A 133 -22.90 1.47 -27.67
CA ILE A 133 -21.44 1.49 -27.46
C ILE A 133 -20.72 2.01 -28.70
N GLN A 134 -21.20 1.68 -29.90
CA GLN A 134 -20.66 2.20 -31.16
C GLN A 134 -20.83 3.73 -31.21
N LYS A 135 -22.01 4.23 -30.84
CA LYS A 135 -22.27 5.68 -30.72
C LYS A 135 -21.34 6.36 -29.71
N TYR A 136 -21.05 5.72 -28.57
CA TYR A 136 -20.13 6.22 -27.55
C TYR A 136 -18.68 6.25 -28.05
N LYS A 137 -18.24 5.22 -28.75
CA LYS A 137 -16.93 5.20 -29.41
C LYS A 137 -16.81 6.32 -30.44
N ASP A 138 -17.83 6.53 -31.27
CA ASP A 138 -17.81 7.57 -32.30
C ASP A 138 -17.86 8.97 -31.68
N HIS A 139 -18.57 9.15 -30.56
CA HIS A 139 -18.51 10.36 -29.76
C HIS A 139 -17.10 10.62 -29.21
N PHE A 140 -16.51 9.62 -28.55
CA PHE A 140 -15.16 9.71 -28.00
C PHE A 140 -14.13 10.06 -29.06
N GLN A 141 -14.19 9.39 -30.22
CA GLN A 141 -13.32 9.71 -31.35
C GLN A 141 -13.55 11.13 -31.84
N ARG A 142 -14.79 11.57 -32.08
CA ARG A 142 -15.10 12.94 -32.55
C ARG A 142 -14.57 14.02 -31.62
N VAL A 143 -14.76 13.88 -30.31
CA VAL A 143 -14.25 14.84 -29.30
C VAL A 143 -12.72 14.93 -29.30
N HIS A 144 -12.04 13.84 -29.64
CA HIS A 144 -10.58 13.77 -29.67
C HIS A 144 -9.99 13.90 -31.10
N SER A 145 -10.81 13.91 -32.15
CA SER A 145 -10.38 14.01 -33.55
C SER A 145 -9.64 15.32 -33.85
N ARG A 146 -10.05 16.43 -33.22
CA ARG A 146 -9.32 17.71 -33.32
C ARG A 146 -7.93 17.66 -32.69
N ARG A 147 -7.73 16.75 -31.73
CA ARG A 147 -6.47 16.56 -30.98
C ARG A 147 -5.57 15.50 -31.61
N LYS A 148 -6.12 14.63 -32.46
CA LYS A 148 -5.37 13.64 -33.26
C LYS A 148 -4.23 14.26 -34.07
N LEU A 149 -4.37 15.52 -34.48
CA LEU A 149 -3.31 16.31 -35.13
C LEU A 149 -2.05 16.51 -34.24
N PHE A 150 -2.19 16.51 -32.91
CA PHE A 150 -1.08 16.61 -31.96
C PHE A 150 -0.44 15.25 -31.63
N PHE A 151 -1.14 14.13 -31.86
CA PHE A 151 -0.68 12.79 -31.49
C PHE A 151 0.04 12.04 -32.63
N VAL A 152 0.07 12.61 -33.84
CA VAL A 152 0.71 12.01 -35.04
C VAL A 152 2.09 12.64 -35.34
N LYS A 153 2.48 13.72 -34.65
CA LYS A 153 3.85 14.26 -34.73
C LYS A 153 4.70 13.72 -33.58
N GLY A 154 5.37 12.62 -33.85
CA GLY A 154 6.41 12.00 -33.03
C GLY A 154 7.11 10.95 -33.85
#